data_AF-A0AAW7QMN8-F1
#
_entry.id   AF-A0AAW7QMN8-F1
#
_cell.length_a   1.000
_cell.length_b   1.000
_cell.length_c   1.000
_cell.angle_alpha   90.00
_cell.angle_beta   90.00
_cell.angle_gamma   90.00
#
_symmetry.space_group_name_H-M   'P 1'
#
loop_
_entity.id
_entity.type
_entity.pdbx_description
1 polymer ?
#
loop_
_entity_poly.entity_id
_entity_poly.type
_entity_poly.pdbx_seq_one_letter_code
_entity_poly.pdbx_strand_id
1 'polypeptide(L)'
;MISITPSPSLPIAALANSFEHVTTSYKFYWFLALLESVNENDERVFEIDSLLARMIAHAWYVVNDLRLSLGDNDQLKKLIDLLIKNSSLDIDSSRDCIIQTVLTHLQQEDNIGRKIRSLERYVPYRFIRPFFDQALRGLKDQECNRRIRDLADWSFTSPQPCLYRFVNIPAPAIEIHPGWQLYLQRHRSVLTKFCLRHLTNYLQKNNPNVPSIAEKLFESQTKDSLPGHLS
;
A
#
# COMPACT_ATOMS: atom_id res chain seq x y z
N MET A 1 -7.85 -21.67 -2.85
CA MET A 1 -7.65 -20.22 -2.62
C MET A 1 -6.53 -20.07 -1.61
N ILE A 2 -5.60 -19.13 -1.79
CA ILE A 2 -4.64 -18.79 -0.72
C ILE A 2 -5.44 -17.99 0.32
N SER A 3 -5.67 -18.58 1.48
CA SER A 3 -6.26 -17.89 2.63
C SER A 3 -5.16 -17.36 3.54
N ILE A 4 -5.35 -16.16 4.09
CA ILE A 4 -4.45 -15.65 5.14
C ILE A 4 -4.70 -16.37 6.46
N THR A 5 -3.67 -16.49 7.30
CA THR A 5 -3.71 -17.25 8.55
C THR A 5 -4.76 -16.68 9.53
N PRO A 6 -5.66 -17.48 10.12
CA PRO A 6 -6.60 -16.97 11.09
C PRO A 6 -5.89 -16.53 12.38
N SER A 7 -6.49 -15.58 13.09
CA SER A 7 -6.09 -15.17 14.44
C SER A 7 -7.35 -14.95 15.28
N PRO A 8 -7.44 -15.50 16.51
CA PRO A 8 -8.62 -15.33 17.35
C PRO A 8 -8.79 -13.88 17.86
N SER A 9 -7.69 -13.12 17.93
CA SER A 9 -7.63 -11.78 18.52
C SER A 9 -7.52 -10.66 17.50
N LEU A 10 -7.51 -10.97 16.19
CA LEU A 10 -7.41 -9.98 15.13
C LEU A 10 -8.52 -10.19 14.09
N PRO A 11 -9.11 -9.09 13.57
CA PRO A 11 -10.17 -9.17 12.56
C PRO A 11 -9.59 -9.49 11.17
N ILE A 12 -9.10 -10.71 10.98
CA ILE A 12 -8.46 -11.18 9.73
C ILE A 12 -9.38 -11.04 8.51
N ALA A 13 -10.68 -11.30 8.67
CA ALA A 13 -11.66 -11.13 7.61
C ALA A 13 -11.76 -9.67 7.12
N ALA A 14 -11.61 -8.69 8.01
CA ALA A 14 -11.62 -7.28 7.63
C ALA A 14 -10.39 -6.93 6.77
N LEU A 15 -9.20 -7.43 7.14
CA LEU A 15 -8.00 -7.26 6.31
C LEU A 15 -8.17 -7.92 4.94
N ALA A 16 -8.72 -9.13 4.87
CA ALA A 16 -8.98 -9.81 3.60
C ALA A 16 -9.93 -8.98 2.71
N ASN A 17 -11.01 -8.45 3.30
CA ASN A 17 -11.99 -7.61 2.60
C ASN A 17 -11.39 -6.29 2.07
N SER A 18 -10.23 -5.84 2.58
CA SER A 18 -9.51 -4.71 1.97
C SER A 18 -9.14 -4.99 0.52
N PHE A 19 -8.94 -6.24 0.11
CA PHE A 19 -8.54 -6.63 -1.24
C PHE A 19 -9.71 -7.11 -2.12
N GLU A 20 -10.94 -7.04 -1.61
CA GLU A 20 -12.16 -7.39 -2.36
C GLU A 20 -12.70 -6.19 -3.14
N HIS A 21 -13.30 -6.47 -4.31
CA HIS A 21 -13.95 -5.48 -5.19
C HIS A 21 -13.16 -4.18 -5.43
N VAL A 22 -11.84 -4.32 -5.65
CA VAL A 22 -10.94 -3.19 -5.83
C VAL A 22 -11.08 -2.58 -7.23
N THR A 23 -11.31 -1.27 -7.29
CA THR A 23 -11.44 -0.51 -8.55
C THR A 23 -10.14 0.14 -9.03
N THR A 24 -9.17 0.35 -8.13
CA THR A 24 -7.84 0.93 -8.42
C THR A 24 -6.76 0.27 -7.55
N SER A 25 -5.53 0.22 -8.04
CA SER A 25 -4.47 -0.64 -7.49
C SER A 25 -3.86 -0.20 -6.17
N TYR A 26 -4.15 1.02 -5.67
CA TYR A 26 -3.46 1.60 -4.51
C TYR A 26 -3.47 0.72 -3.26
N LYS A 27 -4.54 -0.06 -3.01
CA LYS A 27 -4.64 -0.91 -1.82
C LYS A 27 -3.56 -2.01 -1.81
N PHE A 28 -3.21 -2.55 -2.97
CA PHE A 28 -2.18 -3.58 -3.09
C PHE A 28 -0.81 -2.99 -2.74
N TYR A 29 -0.47 -1.88 -3.39
CA TYR A 29 0.82 -1.23 -3.21
C TYR A 29 0.98 -0.57 -1.85
N TRP A 30 -0.09 -0.03 -1.27
CA TRP A 30 -0.11 0.45 0.12
C TRP A 30 0.19 -0.68 1.09
N PHE A 31 -0.43 -1.86 0.92
CA PHE A 31 -0.17 -2.99 1.79
C PHE A 31 1.23 -3.58 1.61
N LEU A 32 1.76 -3.63 0.37
CA LEU A 32 3.14 -4.05 0.13
C LEU A 32 4.14 -3.09 0.80
N ALA A 33 3.91 -1.78 0.73
CA ALA A 33 4.70 -0.79 1.45
C ALA A 33 4.64 -1.01 2.98
N LEU A 34 3.46 -1.29 3.54
CA LEU A 34 3.31 -1.60 4.96
C LEU A 34 4.08 -2.87 5.37
N LEU A 35 3.94 -3.96 4.61
CA LEU A 35 4.63 -5.23 4.88
C LEU A 35 6.16 -5.08 4.78
N GLU A 36 6.63 -4.24 3.87
CA GLU A 36 8.03 -3.87 3.75
C GLU A 36 8.52 -3.12 5.00
N SER A 37 7.84 -2.05 5.39
CA SER A 37 8.22 -1.20 6.53
C SER A 37 8.19 -1.95 7.87
N VAL A 38 7.19 -2.78 8.11
CA VAL A 38 7.05 -3.58 9.34
C VAL A 38 8.19 -4.60 9.55
N ASN A 39 8.93 -4.92 8.50
CA ASN A 39 10.00 -5.91 8.54
C ASN A 39 11.40 -5.31 8.66
N GLU A 40 11.54 -3.99 8.56
CA GLU A 40 12.86 -3.33 8.65
C GLU A 40 13.33 -3.19 10.08
N ASN A 41 12.39 -2.94 11.00
CA ASN A 41 12.66 -2.71 12.40
C ASN A 41 11.41 -3.04 13.24
N ASP A 42 11.53 -2.95 14.57
CA ASP A 42 10.42 -3.13 15.51
C ASP A 42 9.63 -1.82 15.74
N GLU A 43 9.78 -0.82 14.87
CA GLU A 43 8.96 0.38 14.93
C GLU A 43 7.52 0.05 14.56
N ARG A 44 6.59 0.79 15.17
CA ARG A 44 5.15 0.66 14.91
C ARG A 44 4.57 1.93 14.31
N VAL A 45 5.32 3.02 14.30
CA VAL A 45 4.89 4.32 13.78
C VAL A 45 5.58 4.55 12.44
N PHE A 46 4.79 4.77 11.40
CA PHE A 46 5.28 4.94 10.04
C PHE A 46 4.71 6.22 9.45
N GLU A 47 5.58 7.11 9.00
CA GLU A 47 5.18 8.33 8.30
C GLU A 47 4.46 8.00 7.00
N ILE A 48 3.35 8.70 6.73
CA ILE A 48 2.55 8.45 5.53
C ILE A 48 3.35 8.78 4.27
N ASP A 49 4.14 9.86 4.26
CA ASP A 49 4.96 10.26 3.12
C ASP A 49 5.96 9.16 2.72
N SER A 50 6.58 8.48 3.70
CA SER A 50 7.46 7.32 3.46
C SER A 50 6.71 6.13 2.85
N LEU A 51 5.51 5.82 3.37
CA LEU A 51 4.67 4.76 2.83
C LEU A 51 4.17 5.08 1.40
N LEU A 52 3.83 6.34 1.11
CA LEU A 52 3.45 6.78 -0.23
C LEU A 52 4.61 6.65 -1.23
N ALA A 53 5.84 7.00 -0.82
CA ALA A 53 7.02 6.84 -1.66
C ALA A 53 7.28 5.38 -2.02
N ARG A 54 7.24 4.48 -1.04
CA ARG A 54 7.37 3.02 -1.25
C ARG A 54 6.25 2.45 -2.11
N MET A 55 5.01 2.91 -1.89
CA MET A 55 3.84 2.52 -2.68
C MET A 55 4.03 2.88 -4.16
N ILE A 56 4.51 4.10 -4.46
CA ILE A 56 4.81 4.54 -5.83
C ILE A 56 5.93 3.69 -6.42
N ALA A 57 7.00 3.43 -5.67
CA ALA A 57 8.10 2.62 -6.15
C ALA A 57 7.69 1.16 -6.46
N HIS A 58 6.78 0.56 -5.69
CA HIS A 58 6.20 -0.76 -6.04
C HIS A 58 5.38 -0.71 -7.33
N ALA A 59 4.61 0.35 -7.55
CA ALA A 59 3.82 0.52 -8.76
C ALA A 59 4.69 0.84 -9.99
N TRP A 60 5.82 1.54 -9.81
CA TRP A 60 6.78 1.88 -10.85
C TRP A 60 7.24 0.65 -11.60
N TYR A 61 7.66 -0.39 -10.86
CA TYR A 61 8.12 -1.65 -11.43
C TYR A 61 7.07 -2.30 -12.34
N VAL A 62 5.81 -2.37 -11.88
CA VAL A 62 4.72 -2.98 -12.65
C VAL A 62 4.43 -2.20 -13.94
N VAL A 63 4.50 -0.88 -13.86
CA VAL A 63 4.20 0.01 -14.99
C VAL A 63 5.34 0.02 -16.01
N ASN A 64 6.58 0.08 -15.56
CA ASN A 64 7.73 0.40 -16.40
C ASN A 64 8.53 -0.84 -16.80
N ASP A 65 8.84 -1.72 -15.83
CA ASP A 65 9.62 -2.94 -16.10
C ASP A 65 8.74 -4.04 -16.70
N LEU A 66 7.56 -4.27 -16.13
CA LEU A 66 6.61 -5.26 -16.65
C LEU A 66 5.73 -4.73 -17.79
N ARG A 67 5.72 -3.40 -18.01
CA ARG A 67 4.90 -2.72 -19.02
C ARG A 67 3.41 -3.05 -18.92
N LEU A 68 2.90 -3.22 -17.70
CA LEU A 68 1.51 -3.56 -17.45
C LEU A 68 0.67 -2.30 -17.19
N SER A 69 -0.55 -2.30 -17.73
CA SER A 69 -1.53 -1.27 -17.44
C SER A 69 -2.13 -1.46 -16.04
N LEU A 70 -2.19 -0.38 -15.27
CA LEU A 70 -2.96 -0.32 -14.03
C LEU A 70 -4.44 0.05 -14.28
N GLY A 71 -4.84 0.29 -15.53
CA GLY A 71 -6.15 0.82 -15.91
C GLY A 71 -6.21 2.35 -15.94
N ASP A 72 -7.07 2.91 -16.79
CA ASP A 72 -7.09 4.35 -17.13
C ASP A 72 -7.45 5.28 -15.96
N ASN A 73 -8.20 4.74 -15.00
CA ASN A 73 -8.64 5.45 -13.81
C ASN A 73 -7.63 5.39 -12.66
N ASP A 74 -6.55 4.64 -12.81
CA ASP A 74 -5.53 4.50 -11.78
C ASP A 74 -4.63 5.75 -11.70
N GLN A 75 -4.57 6.35 -10.51
CA GLN A 75 -3.81 7.57 -10.28
C GLN A 75 -2.30 7.31 -10.18
N LEU A 76 -1.88 6.09 -9.83
CA LEU A 76 -0.46 5.78 -9.68
C LEU A 76 0.27 5.85 -11.02
N LYS A 77 -0.34 5.35 -12.10
CA LYS A 77 0.21 5.49 -13.46
C LYS A 77 0.43 6.95 -13.84
N LYS A 78 -0.55 7.81 -13.55
CA LYS A 78 -0.49 9.25 -13.86
C LYS A 78 0.60 9.96 -13.06
N LEU A 79 0.80 9.58 -11.81
CA LEU A 79 1.87 10.12 -10.96
C LEU A 79 3.25 9.65 -11.43
N ILE A 80 3.40 8.37 -11.78
CA ILE A 80 4.63 7.83 -12.36
C ILE A 80 4.99 8.57 -13.65
N ASP A 81 4.03 8.77 -14.56
CA ASP A 81 4.26 9.53 -15.80
C ASP A 81 4.65 10.98 -15.53
N LEU A 82 4.11 11.58 -14.47
CA LEU A 82 4.45 12.95 -14.07
C LEU A 82 5.89 13.00 -13.54
N LEU A 83 6.31 12.03 -12.73
CA LEU A 83 7.66 11.92 -12.19
C LEU A 83 8.70 11.73 -13.31
N ILE A 84 8.48 10.79 -14.24
CA ILE A 84 9.39 10.58 -15.39
C ILE A 84 9.54 11.87 -16.21
N LYS A 85 8.46 12.63 -16.39
CA LYS A 85 8.49 13.85 -17.22
C LYS A 85 9.14 15.06 -16.57
N ASN A 86 9.16 15.13 -15.24
CA ASN A 86 9.49 16.36 -14.51
C ASN A 86 10.62 16.17 -13.48
N SER A 87 11.15 14.96 -13.36
CA SER A 87 12.26 14.61 -12.48
C SER A 87 13.36 13.94 -13.32
N SER A 88 14.56 13.81 -12.79
CA SER A 88 15.68 13.11 -13.45
C SER A 88 15.55 11.57 -13.38
N LEU A 89 14.32 11.05 -13.35
CA LEU A 89 14.05 9.62 -13.24
C LEU A 89 13.81 9.04 -14.64
N ASP A 90 14.61 8.03 -14.98
CA ASP A 90 14.41 7.18 -16.14
C ASP A 90 13.61 5.92 -15.79
N ILE A 91 13.14 5.22 -16.81
CA ILE A 91 12.31 4.01 -16.69
C ILE A 91 13.01 2.95 -15.83
N ASP A 92 14.33 2.85 -15.94
CA ASP A 92 15.24 1.91 -15.26
C ASP A 92 15.84 2.47 -13.96
N SER A 93 15.33 3.59 -13.45
CA SER A 93 15.76 4.15 -12.16
C SER A 93 15.62 3.12 -11.05
N SER A 94 16.63 3.05 -10.17
CA SER A 94 16.60 2.14 -9.04
C SER A 94 15.46 2.49 -8.07
N ARG A 95 14.99 1.47 -7.34
CA ARG A 95 13.96 1.63 -6.31
C ARG A 95 14.29 2.75 -5.32
N ASP A 96 15.51 2.77 -4.81
CA ASP A 96 15.94 3.76 -3.82
C ASP A 96 15.97 5.17 -4.40
N CYS A 97 16.38 5.31 -5.68
CA CYS A 97 16.35 6.59 -6.38
C CYS A 97 14.90 7.10 -6.50
N ILE A 98 13.96 6.24 -6.91
CA ILE A 98 12.54 6.58 -7.02
C ILE A 98 11.98 7.04 -5.67
N ILE A 99 12.24 6.28 -4.60
CA ILE A 99 11.78 6.61 -3.25
C ILE A 99 12.34 7.97 -2.83
N GLN A 100 13.65 8.19 -2.98
CA GLN A 100 14.30 9.42 -2.57
C GLN A 100 13.78 10.64 -3.35
N THR A 101 13.58 10.51 -4.66
CA THR A 101 12.99 11.58 -5.48
C THR A 101 11.57 11.91 -5.05
N VAL A 102 10.72 10.91 -4.79
CA VAL A 102 9.36 11.14 -4.28
C VAL A 102 9.37 11.86 -2.94
N LEU A 103 10.23 11.44 -2.01
CA LEU A 103 10.38 12.10 -0.71
C LEU A 103 10.85 13.54 -0.86
N THR A 104 11.79 13.83 -1.76
CA THR A 104 12.23 15.20 -2.04
C THR A 104 11.07 16.08 -2.53
N HIS A 105 10.25 15.61 -3.46
CA HIS A 105 9.06 16.35 -3.91
C HIS A 105 8.06 16.60 -2.78
N LEU A 106 7.82 15.60 -1.92
CA LEU A 106 6.95 15.73 -0.74
C LEU A 106 7.48 16.75 0.27
N GLN A 107 8.78 16.74 0.56
CA GLN A 107 9.44 17.69 1.45
C GLN A 107 9.40 19.14 0.91
N GLN A 108 9.56 19.30 -0.41
CA GLN A 108 9.53 20.61 -1.06
C GLN A 108 8.11 21.18 -1.25
N GLU A 109 7.08 20.35 -1.06
CA GLU A 109 5.67 20.70 -1.29
C GLU A 109 5.39 21.30 -2.67
N ASP A 110 6.18 20.90 -3.66
CA ASP A 110 6.01 21.38 -5.02
C ASP A 110 4.71 20.82 -5.65
N ASN A 111 4.48 21.14 -6.93
CA ASN A 111 3.27 20.67 -7.61
C ASN A 111 3.15 19.14 -7.64
N ILE A 112 4.27 18.42 -7.74
CA ILE A 112 4.31 16.95 -7.77
C ILE A 112 4.07 16.41 -6.36
N GLY A 113 4.78 16.95 -5.37
CA GLY A 113 4.62 16.60 -3.96
C GLY A 113 3.17 16.76 -3.50
N ARG A 114 2.53 17.89 -3.83
CA ARG A 114 1.11 18.11 -3.51
C ARG A 114 0.17 17.12 -4.20
N LYS A 115 0.46 16.71 -5.43
CA LYS A 115 -0.30 15.67 -6.13
C LYS A 115 -0.11 14.29 -5.50
N ILE A 116 1.11 13.95 -5.08
CA ILE A 116 1.39 12.71 -4.36
C ILE A 116 0.68 12.71 -3.00
N ARG A 117 0.80 13.79 -2.22
CA ARG A 117 0.13 13.95 -0.92
C ARG A 117 -1.40 13.92 -1.04
N SER A 118 -1.97 14.22 -2.21
CA SER A 118 -3.42 14.04 -2.43
C SER A 118 -3.88 12.58 -2.25
N LEU A 119 -2.98 11.60 -2.40
CA LEU A 119 -3.27 10.19 -2.13
C LEU A 119 -3.53 9.93 -0.64
N GLU A 120 -2.84 10.62 0.27
CA GLU A 120 -3.04 10.52 1.73
C GLU A 120 -4.51 10.73 2.11
N ARG A 121 -5.21 11.63 1.41
CA ARG A 121 -6.62 11.93 1.68
C ARG A 121 -7.50 10.68 1.62
N TYR A 122 -7.13 9.65 0.85
CA TYR A 122 -7.99 8.48 0.67
C TYR A 122 -7.29 7.17 0.99
N VAL A 123 -6.06 6.96 0.55
CA VAL A 123 -5.37 5.66 0.60
C VAL A 123 -5.42 5.02 1.99
N PRO A 124 -4.89 5.63 3.06
CA PRO A 124 -4.85 5.01 4.37
C PRO A 124 -6.26 4.84 4.99
N TYR A 125 -7.22 5.73 4.69
CA TYR A 125 -8.59 5.61 5.20
C TYR A 125 -9.37 4.50 4.51
N ARG A 126 -9.31 4.43 3.17
CA ARG A 126 -10.03 3.43 2.39
C ARG A 126 -9.47 2.04 2.55
N PHE A 127 -8.18 1.93 2.86
CA PHE A 127 -7.57 0.63 3.11
C PHE A 127 -8.17 -0.05 4.34
N ILE A 128 -8.37 0.68 5.45
CA ILE A 128 -8.94 0.13 6.70
C ILE A 128 -10.47 0.25 6.79
N ARG A 129 -11.13 0.86 5.81
CA ARG A 129 -12.60 0.98 5.79
C ARG A 129 -13.34 -0.33 6.11
N PRO A 130 -12.93 -1.51 5.58
CA PRO A 130 -13.64 -2.77 5.85
C PRO A 130 -13.67 -3.20 7.32
N PHE A 131 -12.77 -2.66 8.16
CA PHE A 131 -12.80 -2.89 9.61
C PHE A 131 -14.03 -2.28 10.27
N PHE A 132 -14.70 -1.34 9.59
CA PHE A 132 -15.78 -0.54 10.12
C PHE A 132 -17.03 -0.51 9.23
N ASP A 133 -17.19 -1.46 8.31
CA ASP A 133 -18.25 -1.44 7.28
C ASP A 133 -19.66 -1.25 7.86
N GLN A 134 -19.96 -1.89 9.00
CA GLN A 134 -21.25 -1.71 9.67
C GLN A 134 -21.42 -0.28 10.23
N ALA A 135 -20.39 0.26 10.87
CA ALA A 135 -20.41 1.59 11.49
C ALA A 135 -20.39 2.74 10.47
N LEU A 136 -19.96 2.46 9.23
CA LEU A 136 -19.88 3.44 8.14
C LEU A 136 -21.05 3.35 7.15
N ARG A 137 -21.97 2.40 7.35
CA ARG A 137 -23.12 2.20 6.44
C ARG A 137 -24.01 3.45 6.43
N GLY A 138 -24.30 3.96 5.24
CA GLY A 138 -25.17 5.12 5.04
C GLY A 138 -24.52 6.49 5.26
N LEU A 139 -23.25 6.54 5.67
CA LEU A 139 -22.52 7.80 5.80
C LEU A 139 -22.15 8.38 4.44
N LYS A 140 -22.12 9.71 4.36
CA LYS A 140 -21.61 10.41 3.18
C LYS A 140 -20.10 10.24 3.09
N ASP A 141 -19.58 10.26 1.87
CA ASP A 141 -18.17 10.03 1.61
C ASP A 141 -17.25 11.03 2.35
N GLN A 142 -17.67 12.30 2.41
CA GLN A 142 -16.97 13.39 3.09
C GLN A 142 -16.84 13.17 4.61
N GLU A 143 -17.76 12.41 5.21
CA GLU A 143 -17.78 12.14 6.65
C GLU A 143 -16.99 10.87 7.01
N CYS A 144 -16.77 9.99 6.04
CA CYS A 144 -16.14 8.69 6.23
C CYS A 144 -14.75 8.81 6.88
N ASN A 145 -13.88 9.70 6.38
CA ASN A 145 -12.50 9.77 6.87
C ASN A 145 -12.41 10.18 8.34
N ARG A 146 -13.19 11.20 8.74
CA ARG A 146 -13.24 11.62 10.15
C ARG A 146 -13.73 10.46 11.01
N ARG A 147 -14.82 9.80 10.60
CA ARG A 147 -15.38 8.68 11.36
C ARG A 147 -14.42 7.50 11.45
N ILE A 148 -13.71 7.17 10.36
CA ILE A 148 -12.69 6.12 10.32
C ILE A 148 -11.55 6.44 11.29
N ARG A 149 -11.10 7.71 11.36
CA ARG A 149 -10.06 8.11 12.31
C ARG A 149 -10.49 7.86 13.75
N ASP A 150 -11.69 8.31 14.12
CA ASP A 150 -12.23 8.16 15.47
C ASP A 150 -12.41 6.68 15.84
N LEU A 151 -12.93 5.87 14.90
CA LEU A 151 -13.12 4.43 15.09
C LEU A 151 -11.79 3.68 15.18
N ALA A 152 -10.80 4.05 14.37
CA ALA A 152 -9.47 3.43 14.39
C ALA A 152 -8.78 3.65 15.74
N ASP A 153 -8.80 4.88 16.25
CA ASP A 153 -8.23 5.18 17.57
C ASP A 153 -8.99 4.46 18.70
N TRP A 154 -10.33 4.53 18.70
CA TRP A 154 -11.14 3.81 19.70
C TRP A 154 -10.93 2.29 19.68
N SER A 155 -10.81 1.70 18.49
CA SER A 155 -10.61 0.26 18.34
C SER A 155 -9.24 -0.22 18.84
N PHE A 156 -8.26 0.68 19.00
CA PHE A 156 -6.87 0.32 19.29
C PHE A 156 -6.67 -0.33 20.67
N THR A 157 -7.63 -0.15 21.58
CA THR A 157 -7.67 -0.80 22.91
C THR A 157 -8.74 -1.90 23.00
N SER A 158 -9.43 -2.19 21.90
CA SER A 158 -10.51 -3.17 21.86
C SER A 158 -9.99 -4.61 21.67
N PRO A 159 -10.79 -5.65 21.99
CA PRO A 159 -10.40 -7.05 21.76
C PRO A 159 -10.20 -7.44 20.28
N GLN A 160 -10.71 -6.64 19.34
CA GLN A 160 -10.62 -6.86 17.89
C GLN A 160 -10.12 -5.56 17.24
N PRO A 161 -8.84 -5.21 17.42
CA PRO A 161 -8.31 -3.91 17.05
C PRO A 161 -8.19 -3.77 15.52
N CYS A 162 -8.36 -2.53 15.04
CA CYS A 162 -8.02 -2.17 13.68
C CYS A 162 -6.51 -2.33 13.43
N LEU A 163 -6.13 -2.49 12.15
CA LEU A 163 -4.75 -2.66 11.72
C LEU A 163 -3.83 -1.56 12.25
N TYR A 164 -4.24 -0.31 12.05
CA TYR A 164 -3.54 0.87 12.53
C TYR A 164 -4.52 1.97 12.90
N ARG A 165 -4.01 2.93 13.68
CA ARG A 165 -4.63 4.24 13.92
C ARG A 165 -3.79 5.35 13.29
N PHE A 166 -4.34 6.55 13.23
CA PHE A 166 -3.66 7.73 12.72
C PHE A 166 -3.02 8.51 13.86
N VAL A 167 -1.76 8.88 13.71
CA VAL A 167 -1.00 9.69 14.67
C VAL A 167 -0.30 10.83 13.94
N ASN A 168 0.22 11.81 14.68
CA ASN A 168 0.92 12.96 14.09
C ASN A 168 2.20 13.25 14.88
N ILE A 169 3.26 12.49 14.60
CA ILE A 169 4.51 12.50 15.37
C ILE A 169 5.70 12.25 14.42
N PRO A 170 6.50 13.26 14.04
CA PRO A 170 6.22 14.71 14.07
C PRO A 170 5.29 15.17 12.93
N ALA A 171 5.04 14.30 11.95
CA ALA A 171 4.22 14.53 10.78
C ALA A 171 3.09 13.47 10.69
N PRO A 172 2.16 13.59 9.73
CA PRO A 172 1.09 12.60 9.56
C PRO A 172 1.65 11.18 9.38
N ALA A 173 1.24 10.30 10.29
CA ALA A 173 1.74 8.95 10.38
C ALA A 173 0.60 7.98 10.73
N ILE A 174 0.89 6.69 10.62
CA ILE A 174 0.05 5.63 11.16
C ILE A 174 0.81 4.91 12.28
N GLU A 175 0.08 4.43 13.29
CA GLU A 175 0.62 3.51 14.29
C GLU A 175 -0.05 2.15 14.13
N ILE A 176 0.73 1.11 13.82
CA ILE A 176 0.26 -0.27 13.73
C ILE A 176 0.06 -0.84 15.14
N HIS A 177 -1.08 -1.50 15.33
CA HIS A 177 -1.41 -2.14 16.60
C HIS A 177 -0.39 -3.27 16.91
N PRO A 178 0.10 -3.41 18.15
CA PRO A 178 1.14 -4.41 18.49
C PRO A 178 0.78 -5.85 18.07
N GLY A 179 -0.47 -6.26 18.27
CA GLY A 179 -0.94 -7.57 17.82
C GLY A 179 -0.88 -7.74 16.30
N TRP A 180 -1.17 -6.67 15.55
CA TRP A 180 -1.04 -6.67 14.09
C TRP A 180 0.42 -6.67 13.65
N GLN A 181 1.31 -5.88 14.30
CA GLN A 181 2.75 -5.89 14.01
C GLN A 181 3.31 -7.31 14.04
N LEU A 182 3.09 -8.03 15.16
CA LEU A 182 3.55 -9.41 15.34
C LEU A 182 2.98 -10.36 14.29
N TYR A 183 1.69 -10.21 13.97
CA TYR A 183 1.03 -11.02 12.96
C TYR A 183 1.60 -10.76 11.55
N LEU A 184 1.78 -9.49 11.17
CA LEU A 184 2.34 -9.10 9.88
C LEU A 184 3.77 -9.62 9.71
N GLN A 185 4.63 -9.45 10.72
CA GLN A 185 6.01 -9.96 10.71
C GLN A 185 6.02 -11.49 10.58
N ARG A 186 5.25 -12.20 11.42
CA ARG A 186 5.21 -13.67 11.43
C ARG A 186 4.66 -14.27 10.14
N HIS A 187 3.68 -13.64 9.52
CA HIS A 187 2.97 -14.19 8.36
C HIS A 187 3.29 -13.46 7.05
N ARG A 188 4.35 -12.64 7.02
CA ARG A 188 4.75 -11.82 5.87
C ARG A 188 4.69 -12.56 4.55
N SER A 189 5.37 -13.71 4.42
CA SER A 189 5.41 -14.47 3.16
C SER A 189 4.01 -14.85 2.64
N VAL A 190 3.11 -15.27 3.54
CA VAL A 190 1.73 -15.65 3.18
C VAL A 190 0.93 -14.40 2.80
N LEU A 191 1.08 -13.30 3.55
CA LEU A 191 0.39 -12.03 3.29
C LEU A 191 0.85 -11.39 1.98
N THR A 192 2.14 -11.41 1.68
CA THR A 192 2.69 -10.96 0.39
C THR A 192 2.11 -11.78 -0.75
N LYS A 193 2.13 -13.12 -0.66
CA LYS A 193 1.54 -14.00 -1.69
C LYS A 193 0.04 -13.76 -1.88
N PHE A 194 -0.68 -13.53 -0.79
CA PHE A 194 -2.10 -13.17 -0.82
C PHE A 194 -2.33 -11.85 -1.57
N CYS A 195 -1.62 -10.79 -1.19
CA CYS A 195 -1.71 -9.49 -1.85
C CYS A 195 -1.37 -9.58 -3.36
N LEU A 196 -0.26 -10.24 -3.70
CA LEU A 196 0.18 -10.42 -5.08
C LEU A 196 -0.80 -11.23 -5.92
N ARG A 197 -1.52 -12.19 -5.34
CA ARG A 197 -2.57 -12.92 -6.03
C ARG A 197 -3.75 -12.01 -6.40
N HIS A 198 -4.23 -11.18 -5.46
CA HIS A 198 -5.28 -10.21 -5.76
C HIS A 198 -4.81 -9.16 -6.78
N LEU A 199 -3.56 -8.69 -6.67
CA LEU A 199 -2.94 -7.80 -7.65
C LEU A 199 -2.84 -8.45 -9.03
N THR A 200 -2.47 -9.74 -9.12
CA THR A 200 -2.43 -10.50 -10.38
C THR A 200 -3.81 -10.53 -11.04
N ASN A 201 -4.86 -10.82 -10.26
CA ASN A 201 -6.23 -10.84 -10.78
C ASN A 201 -6.66 -9.45 -11.31
N TYR A 202 -6.31 -8.40 -10.57
CA TYR A 202 -6.55 -7.01 -10.98
C TYR A 202 -5.82 -6.67 -12.29
N LEU A 203 -4.53 -7.01 -12.38
CA LEU A 203 -3.72 -6.74 -13.57
C LEU A 203 -4.18 -7.56 -14.77
N GLN A 204 -4.55 -8.82 -14.60
CA GLN A 204 -5.07 -9.65 -15.70
C GLN A 204 -6.35 -9.05 -16.30
N LYS A 205 -7.24 -8.50 -15.47
CA LYS A 205 -8.45 -7.81 -15.93
C LYS A 205 -8.13 -6.58 -16.80
N ASN A 206 -7.08 -5.82 -16.44
CA ASN A 206 -6.64 -4.63 -17.18
C ASN A 206 -5.69 -4.95 -18.35
N ASN A 207 -5.19 -6.18 -18.44
CA ASN A 207 -4.22 -6.63 -19.44
C ASN A 207 -4.63 -8.01 -20.00
N PRO A 208 -5.80 -8.13 -20.65
CA PRO A 208 -6.36 -9.43 -21.03
C PRO A 208 -5.48 -10.25 -21.98
N ASN A 209 -4.64 -9.57 -22.76
CA ASN A 209 -3.78 -10.19 -23.77
C ASN A 209 -2.35 -10.49 -23.28
N VAL A 210 -2.02 -10.19 -22.03
CA VAL A 210 -0.68 -10.45 -21.49
C VAL A 210 -0.73 -11.76 -20.70
N PRO A 211 -0.09 -12.85 -21.18
CA PRO A 211 0.01 -14.10 -20.42
C PRO A 211 1.07 -13.99 -19.32
N SER A 212 1.05 -14.95 -18.39
CA SER A 212 2.09 -15.11 -17.36
C SER A 212 2.33 -13.89 -16.46
N ILE A 213 1.32 -13.04 -16.24
CA ILE A 213 1.42 -11.90 -15.31
C ILE A 213 1.81 -12.38 -13.90
N ALA A 214 1.24 -13.52 -13.48
CA ALA A 214 1.56 -14.12 -12.20
C ALA A 214 3.07 -14.42 -12.07
N GLU A 215 3.64 -15.15 -13.03
CA GLU A 215 5.06 -15.56 -13.02
C GLU A 215 5.98 -14.34 -12.95
N LYS A 216 5.74 -13.34 -13.79
CA LYS A 216 6.51 -12.08 -13.82
C LYS A 216 6.50 -11.34 -12.47
N LEU A 217 5.35 -11.29 -11.81
CA LEU A 217 5.21 -10.64 -10.50
C LEU A 217 5.87 -11.42 -9.37
N PHE A 218 5.78 -12.76 -9.38
CA PHE A 218 6.38 -13.57 -8.32
C PHE A 218 7.91 -13.65 -8.47
N GLU A 219 8.42 -13.71 -9.70
CA GLU A 219 9.86 -13.65 -9.98
C GLU A 219 10.47 -12.33 -9.54
N SER A 220 9.80 -11.20 -9.78
CA SER A 220 10.31 -9.89 -9.39
C SER A 220 10.43 -9.72 -7.87
N GLN A 221 9.42 -10.17 -7.13
CA GLN A 221 9.42 -10.10 -5.67
C GLN A 221 10.51 -10.99 -5.03
N THR A 222 10.91 -12.05 -5.74
CA THR A 222 12.02 -12.90 -5.31
C THR A 222 13.37 -12.20 -5.53
N LYS A 223 13.50 -11.39 -6.59
CA LYS A 223 14.70 -10.58 -6.87
C LYS A 223 14.87 -9.43 -5.87
N ASP A 224 13.79 -8.75 -5.49
CA ASP A 224 13.82 -7.69 -4.46
C ASP A 224 14.08 -8.24 -3.04
N SER A 225 13.86 -9.54 -2.81
CA SER A 225 14.09 -10.21 -1.52
C SER A 225 15.51 -10.76 -1.36
N LEU A 226 16.36 -10.68 -2.39
CA LEU A 226 17.76 -11.09 -2.34
C LEU A 226 18.62 -9.88 -1.96
N PRO A 227 19.34 -9.91 -0.81
CA PRO A 227 20.30 -8.86 -0.50
C PRO A 227 21.44 -8.89 -1.53
N GLY A 228 21.56 -7.81 -2.30
CA GLY A 228 22.74 -7.39 -3.05
C GLY A 228 23.49 -8.48 -3.83
N HIS A 229 23.18 -8.61 -5.13
CA HIS A 229 24.27 -8.94 -6.05
C HIS A 229 25.13 -7.68 -6.22
N LEU A 230 26.17 -7.60 -5.39
CA LEU A 230 27.38 -6.85 -5.72
C LEU A 230 27.92 -7.43 -7.03
N SER A 231 27.95 -6.60 -8.06
CA SER A 231 28.88 -6.68 -9.18
C SER A 231 29.23 -5.28 -9.62
#